data_AF-A0A662V974-F1
#
_entry.id   AF-A0A662V974-F1
#
_cell.length_a   1.000
_cell.length_b   1.000
_cell.length_c   1.000
_cell.angle_alpha   90.00
_cell.angle_beta   90.00
_cell.angle_gamma   90.00
#
_symmetry.space_group_name_H-M   'P 1'
#
loop_
_entity.id
_entity.type
_entity.pdbx_description
1 polymer ?
#
loop_
_entity_poly.entity_id
_entity_poly.type
_entity_poly.pdbx_seq_one_letter_code
_entity_poly.pdbx_strand_id
1 'polypeptide(L)'
;MIEVIKFYKEPKGKYVEIIAKADESCTIKEFLVNGDFFMIPPEAIDQLEDTLKGLRIVNVDELMDRVSKLLANTRVIGLGKNKLIELIRDVLSDIKSKCREHLK
;
A
#
# COMPACT_ATOMS: atom_id res chain seq x y z
N MET A 1 -9.95 11.75 -10.18
CA MET A 1 -9.66 10.68 -9.19
C MET A 1 -8.64 9.74 -9.79
N ILE A 2 -7.52 9.53 -9.10
CA ILE A 2 -6.39 8.72 -9.57
C ILE A 2 -6.52 7.33 -8.96
N GLU A 3 -6.39 6.29 -9.78
CA GLU A 3 -6.42 4.89 -9.34
C GLU A 3 -5.15 4.15 -9.78
N VAL A 4 -4.62 3.35 -8.87
CA VAL A 4 -3.54 2.40 -9.11
C VAL A 4 -3.97 1.05 -8.55
N ILE A 5 -3.91 0.03 -9.39
CA ILE A 5 -4.15 -1.36 -9.01
C ILE A 5 -2.88 -2.13 -9.32
N LYS A 6 -2.34 -2.82 -8.31
CA LYS A 6 -1.14 -3.64 -8.45
C LYS A 6 -1.48 -5.08 -8.09
N PHE A 7 -1.29 -5.98 -9.04
CA PHE A 7 -1.38 -7.42 -8.81
C PHE A 7 0.02 -8.03 -8.75
N TYR A 8 0.23 -8.91 -7.78
CA TYR A 8 1.44 -9.70 -7.64
C TYR A 8 1.09 -11.14 -7.33
N LYS A 9 1.71 -12.07 -8.06
CA LYS A 9 1.62 -13.51 -7.79
C LYS A 9 2.97 -14.00 -7.29
N GLU A 10 3.01 -14.46 -6.05
CA GLU A 10 4.19 -15.06 -5.43
C GLU A 10 4.44 -16.45 -6.08
N PRO A 11 5.69 -16.92 -6.23
CA PRO A 11 6.00 -18.19 -6.90
C PRO A 11 5.28 -19.41 -6.33
N LYS A 12 4.86 -19.37 -5.05
CA LYS A 12 4.09 -20.43 -4.39
C LYS A 12 2.57 -20.36 -4.65
N GLY A 13 2.13 -19.53 -5.60
CA GLY A 13 0.75 -19.47 -6.10
C GLY A 13 -0.17 -18.51 -5.37
N LYS A 14 0.23 -17.97 -4.21
CA LYS A 14 -0.52 -16.93 -3.49
C LYS A 14 -0.44 -15.60 -4.25
N TYR A 15 -1.52 -14.85 -4.23
CA TYR A 15 -1.58 -13.53 -4.86
C TYR A 15 -1.81 -12.43 -3.84
N VAL A 16 -1.44 -11.22 -4.24
CA VAL A 16 -1.69 -9.96 -3.54
C VAL A 16 -2.21 -8.98 -4.57
N GLU A 17 -3.27 -8.29 -4.21
CA GLU A 17 -3.81 -7.15 -4.94
C GLU A 17 -3.74 -5.93 -4.01
N ILE A 18 -3.19 -4.84 -4.50
CA ILE A 18 -3.24 -3.54 -3.80
C ILE A 18 -4.02 -2.58 -4.67
N ILE A 19 -5.10 -2.03 -4.14
CA ILE A 19 -5.92 -1.00 -4.77
C ILE A 19 -5.70 0.28 -4.00
N ALA A 20 -5.30 1.35 -4.68
CA ALA A 20 -5.15 2.64 -4.06
C ALA A 20 -5.78 3.74 -4.93
N LYS A 21 -6.62 4.56 -4.30
CA LYS A 21 -7.30 5.69 -4.94
C LYS A 21 -6.94 6.98 -4.24
N ALA A 22 -6.63 8.02 -5.00
CA ALA A 22 -6.37 9.35 -4.50
C ALA A 22 -7.27 10.40 -5.20
N ASP A 23 -7.60 11.46 -4.48
CA ASP A 23 -8.25 12.63 -5.08
C ASP A 23 -7.23 13.51 -5.83
N GLU A 24 -7.72 14.58 -6.45
CA GLU A 24 -6.90 15.54 -7.21
C GLU A 24 -5.92 16.33 -6.32
N SER A 25 -6.15 16.36 -5.00
CA SER A 25 -5.22 16.94 -4.03
C SER A 25 -4.09 15.97 -3.62
N CYS A 26 -4.08 14.77 -4.20
CA CYS A 26 -3.18 13.67 -3.86
C CYS A 26 -3.40 13.11 -2.46
N THR A 27 -4.63 13.21 -1.95
CA THR A 27 -5.04 12.59 -0.70
C THR A 27 -5.59 11.21 -0.97
N ILE A 28 -5.01 10.19 -0.32
CA ILE A 28 -5.46 8.80 -0.40
C ILE A 28 -6.88 8.73 0.16
N LYS A 29 -7.84 8.28 -0.65
CA LYS A 29 -9.23 8.05 -0.25
C LYS A 29 -9.49 6.58 0.08
N GLU A 30 -8.75 5.70 -0.56
CA GLU A 30 -8.87 4.26 -0.39
C GLU A 30 -7.49 3.64 -0.59
N PHE A 31 -7.15 2.69 0.28
CA PHE A 31 -5.98 1.84 0.16
C PHE A 31 -6.41 0.46 0.67
N LEU A 32 -6.51 -0.52 -0.22
CA LEU A 32 -6.96 -1.88 0.09
C LEU A 32 -5.85 -2.86 -0.27
N VAL A 33 -5.63 -3.84 0.59
CA VAL A 33 -4.68 -4.92 0.38
C VAL A 33 -5.43 -6.24 0.47
N ASN A 34 -5.66 -6.88 -0.67
CA ASN A 34 -6.36 -8.16 -0.76
C ASN A 34 -5.38 -9.28 -1.12
N GLY A 35 -5.77 -10.52 -0.84
CA GLY A 35 -5.10 -11.70 -1.38
C GLY A 35 -5.06 -12.90 -0.46
N ASP A 36 -4.29 -13.90 -0.88
CA ASP A 36 -4.22 -15.20 -0.20
C ASP A 36 -3.03 -15.24 0.79
N PHE A 37 -2.95 -14.27 1.70
CA PHE A 37 -1.91 -14.21 2.72
C PHE A 37 -2.52 -13.90 4.09
N PHE A 38 -1.72 -14.07 5.15
CA PHE A 38 -2.14 -13.72 6.50
C PHE A 38 -1.18 -12.69 7.10
N MET A 39 -1.76 -11.73 7.82
CA MET A 39 -1.03 -10.91 8.78
C MET A 39 -1.30 -11.42 10.19
N ILE A 40 -0.26 -11.42 11.02
CA ILE A 40 -0.38 -11.68 12.45
C ILE A 40 0.21 -10.47 13.18
N PRO A 41 -0.61 -9.74 13.96
CA PRO A 41 -2.02 -10.03 14.20
C PRO A 41 -2.92 -9.65 12.99
N PRO A 42 -4.13 -10.23 12.84
CA PRO A 42 -4.98 -10.00 11.67
C PRO A 42 -5.35 -8.53 11.43
N GLU A 43 -5.60 -7.77 12.50
CA GLU A 43 -5.95 -6.35 12.44
C GLU A 43 -4.84 -5.46 11.86
N ALA A 44 -3.62 -5.97 11.70
CA ALA A 44 -2.53 -5.21 11.10
C ALA A 44 -2.81 -4.81 9.65
N ILE A 45 -3.68 -5.56 8.94
CA ILE A 45 -4.09 -5.19 7.58
C ILE A 45 -5.02 -3.99 7.60
N ASP A 46 -6.05 -4.01 8.45
CA ASP A 46 -6.99 -2.90 8.60
C ASP A 46 -6.26 -1.63 9.06
N GLN A 47 -5.35 -1.79 10.03
CA GLN A 47 -4.52 -0.68 10.51
C GLN A 47 -3.61 -0.11 9.41
N LEU A 48 -3.11 -0.93 8.49
CA LEU A 48 -2.29 -0.47 7.36
C LEU A 48 -3.12 0.39 6.40
N GLU A 49 -4.30 -0.10 6.04
CA GLU A 49 -5.24 0.57 5.15
C GLU A 49 -5.67 1.92 5.75
N ASP A 50 -6.06 1.92 7.03
CA ASP A 50 -6.45 3.13 7.76
C ASP A 50 -5.29 4.10 7.98
N THR A 51 -4.07 3.61 8.21
CA THR A 51 -2.88 4.47 8.38
C THR A 51 -2.59 5.29 7.13
N LEU A 52 -2.85 4.74 5.95
CA LEU A 52 -2.60 5.42 4.67
C LEU A 52 -3.80 6.27 4.23
N LYS A 53 -5.01 5.85 4.57
CA LYS A 53 -6.24 6.58 4.24
C LYS A 53 -6.25 7.99 4.84
N GLY A 54 -6.64 8.96 4.04
CA GLY A 54 -6.69 10.37 4.42
C GLY A 54 -5.34 11.09 4.40
N LEU A 55 -4.22 10.38 4.16
CA LEU A 55 -2.91 11.02 4.04
C LEU A 55 -2.69 11.58 2.64
N ARG A 56 -2.03 12.74 2.58
CA ARG A 56 -1.59 13.36 1.34
C ARG A 56 -0.22 12.84 0.93
N ILE A 57 -0.07 12.41 -0.32
CA ILE A 57 1.18 11.86 -0.85
C ILE A 57 2.14 12.99 -1.24
N VAL A 58 2.75 13.62 -0.23
CA VAL A 58 3.80 14.62 -0.41
C VAL A 58 5.17 13.94 -0.52
N ASN A 59 5.47 13.08 0.45
CA ASN A 59 6.70 12.30 0.52
C ASN A 59 6.39 10.80 0.70
N VAL A 60 6.85 9.97 -0.24
CA VAL A 60 6.64 8.52 -0.18
C VAL A 60 7.44 7.93 0.99
N ASP A 61 8.64 8.43 1.26
CA ASP A 61 9.49 7.90 2.34
C ASP A 61 8.85 8.10 3.72
N GLU A 62 8.18 9.24 3.96
CA GLU A 62 7.45 9.48 5.21
C GLU A 62 6.28 8.49 5.40
N LEU A 63 5.54 8.20 4.32
CA LEU A 63 4.48 7.20 4.35
C LEU A 63 5.06 5.80 4.60
N MET A 64 6.19 5.48 3.97
CA MET A 64 6.87 4.19 4.17
C MET A 64 7.45 4.04 5.57
N ASP A 65 7.84 5.11 6.24
CA ASP A 65 8.24 5.07 7.65
C ASP A 65 7.06 4.68 8.55
N ARG A 66 5.85 5.20 8.27
CA ARG A 66 4.62 4.82 9.00
C ARG A 66 4.28 3.35 8.77
N VAL A 67 4.30 2.91 7.51
CA VAL A 67 4.10 1.50 7.12
C VAL A 67 5.12 0.60 7.81
N SER A 68 6.40 1.00 7.82
CA SER A 68 7.48 0.20 8.41
C SER A 68 7.35 0.09 9.92
N LYS A 69 6.94 1.16 10.61
CA LYS A 69 6.64 1.15 12.05
C LYS A 69 5.47 0.23 12.38
N LEU A 70 4.38 0.33 11.62
CA LEU A 70 3.21 -0.53 11.78
C LEU A 70 3.59 -2.01 11.60
N LEU A 71 4.28 -2.31 10.50
CA LEU A 71 4.63 -3.68 10.16
C LEU A 71 5.80 -4.23 10.97
N ALA A 72 6.51 -3.43 11.78
CA ALA A 72 7.70 -3.87 12.51
C ALA A 72 7.47 -5.17 13.28
N ASN A 73 6.36 -5.24 14.02
CA ASN A 73 5.96 -6.39 14.84
C ASN A 73 4.95 -7.33 14.15
N THR A 74 4.61 -7.06 12.88
CA THR A 74 3.69 -7.89 12.10
C THR A 74 4.44 -9.02 11.41
N ARG A 75 3.90 -10.24 11.52
CA ARG A 75 4.34 -11.39 10.72
C ARG A 75 3.43 -11.51 9.51
N VAL A 76 4.04 -11.70 8.34
CA VAL A 76 3.32 -11.95 7.08
C VAL A 76 3.55 -13.40 6.69
N ILE A 77 2.48 -14.15 6.43
CA ILE A 77 2.53 -15.57 6.06
C ILE A 77 1.97 -15.76 4.66
N GLY A 78 2.75 -16.42 3.80
CA GLY A 78 2.37 -16.69 2.42
C GLY A 78 2.80 -15.63 1.40
N LEU A 79 3.40 -14.55 1.88
CA LEU A 79 4.02 -13.49 1.09
C LEU A 79 5.28 -13.05 1.83
N GLY A 80 6.37 -12.76 1.11
CA GLY A 80 7.54 -12.16 1.72
C GLY A 80 7.20 -10.78 2.33
N LYS A 81 7.44 -10.55 3.62
CA LYS A 81 7.19 -9.25 4.28
C LYS A 81 7.88 -8.09 3.53
N ASN A 82 9.12 -8.29 3.11
CA ASN A 82 9.85 -7.28 2.32
C ASN A 82 9.20 -7.06 0.95
N LYS A 83 8.64 -8.10 0.34
CA LYS A 83 7.93 -7.98 -0.93
C LYS A 83 6.64 -7.18 -0.77
N LEU A 84 5.90 -7.38 0.32
CA LEU A 84 4.73 -6.54 0.62
C LEU A 84 5.11 -5.05 0.75
N ILE A 85 6.16 -4.76 1.52
CA ILE A 85 6.66 -3.39 1.72
C ILE A 85 7.09 -2.77 0.39
N GLU A 86 7.74 -3.53 -0.47
CA GLU A 86 8.10 -3.12 -1.83
C GLU A 86 6.87 -2.81 -2.68
N LEU A 87 5.86 -3.68 -2.69
CA LEU A 87 4.62 -3.47 -3.45
C LEU A 87 3.85 -2.23 -2.98
N ILE A 88 3.81 -1.97 -1.66
CA ILE A 88 3.21 -0.75 -1.10
C ILE A 88 3.96 0.48 -1.58
N ARG A 89 5.30 0.46 -1.55
CA ARG A 89 6.13 1.57 -2.04
C ARG A 89 5.90 1.85 -3.52
N ASP A 90 5.84 0.81 -4.34
CA ASP A 90 5.55 0.93 -5.77
C ASP A 90 4.22 1.65 -6.00
N VAL A 91 3.16 1.19 -5.34
CA VAL A 91 1.80 1.77 -5.48
C VAL A 91 1.77 3.24 -5.06
N LEU A 92 2.38 3.59 -3.93
CA LEU A 92 2.45 4.98 -3.47
C LEU A 92 3.26 5.87 -4.42
N SER A 93 4.32 5.33 -5.01
CA SER A 93 5.15 6.02 -6.01
C SER A 93 4.39 6.24 -7.31
N ASP A 94 3.65 5.24 -7.77
CA ASP A 94 2.82 5.30 -8.97
C ASP A 94 1.71 6.35 -8.81
N ILE A 95 1.03 6.38 -7.65
CA ILE A 95 0.04 7.43 -7.38
C ILE A 95 0.71 8.81 -7.39
N LYS A 96 1.85 8.98 -6.71
CA LYS A 96 2.57 10.26 -6.67
C LYS A 96 2.94 10.74 -8.08
N SER A 97 3.36 9.84 -8.96
CA SER A 97 3.70 10.17 -10.35
C SER A 97 2.46 10.67 -11.11
N LYS A 98 1.37 9.91 -11.08
CA LYS A 98 0.10 10.28 -11.73
C LYS A 98 -0.48 11.60 -11.19
N CYS A 99 -0.27 11.84 -9.90
CA CYS A 99 -0.62 13.09 -9.22
C CYS A 99 0.13 14.30 -9.78
N ARG A 100 1.43 14.16 -9.99
CA ARG A 100 2.26 15.23 -10.58
C ARG A 100 1.87 15.54 -12.03
N GLU A 101 1.42 14.53 -12.77
CA GLU A 101 0.93 14.70 -14.14
C GLU A 101 -0.41 15.45 -14.19
N HIS A 102 -1.29 15.25 -13.20
CA HIS A 102 -2.58 15.95 -13.11
C HIS A 102 -2.48 17.41 -12.61
N LEU A 103 -1.36 17.78 -11.97
CA LEU A 103 -1.13 19.14 -11.47
C LEU A 103 -0.37 20.04 -12.46
N LYS A 104 -0.02 19.52 -13.64
CA LYS A 104 0.57 20.27 -14.76
C LYS A 104 -0.50 20.70 -15.74
#